data_AF-A0A401LNU3-F1
#
_entry.id   AF-A0A401LNU3-F1
#
_cell.length_a   1.000
_cell.length_b   1.000
_cell.length_c   1.000
_cell.angle_alpha   90.00
_cell.angle_beta   90.00
_cell.angle_gamma   90.00
#
_symmetry.space_group_name_H-M   'P 1'
#
loop_
_entity.id
_entity.type
_entity.pdbx_description
1 polymer ?
#
loop_
_entity_poly.entity_id
_entity_poly.type
_entity_poly.pdbx_seq_one_letter_code
_entity_poly.pdbx_strand_id
1 'polypeptide(L)'
;MMKTIKYLLFILFCCYTTLSYSQVESVLNDNILSPDSIAKAVKSMCDKLEQAKQKVKENPKDERAWLEYSGVLQILKGASLMQSMTPSKKYPTPDPNIQKEMDEMLEGMKQNIPNTATYAITRNSNIKPGEKRMSFDEIIEKWPDAVLHYPTYVAVSLRNEKRLKDICKRWYESGEFPPQQLNFAYNELASAEKNAIIFMGGCFDLYGVRVLQSVKDQFNDKKIIMYPFLTDSFSIDKVTEELGIPKYRKAKNDTISYSSPGDFMKSYSRELKGVIEHFAKYSNRPIYFTITMDEMAKNALKDNLHSEGLLMRYSSKPYDNLAVMRRNFENVYLMDYLRESFYPQTLAVSAFDPKVNEGLNLYYVPALKALLQFYKESEDHNHYDKLYSILRTVIDDAKSCTKEVREQYLKSINS
;
A
#
# COMPACT_ATOMS: atom_id res chain seq x y z
N MET A 1 5.12 10.96 -23.99
CA MET A 1 3.65 10.77 -23.85
C MET A 1 3.27 9.34 -23.45
N MET A 2 3.67 8.29 -24.19
CA MET A 2 3.43 6.87 -23.80
C MET A 2 4.10 6.44 -22.47
N LYS A 3 5.26 6.99 -22.12
CA LYS A 3 5.92 6.70 -20.82
C LYS A 3 5.10 7.20 -19.63
N THR A 4 4.57 8.42 -19.71
CA THR A 4 3.72 9.06 -18.69
C THR A 4 2.39 8.34 -18.47
N ILE A 5 1.85 7.70 -19.52
CA ILE A 5 0.62 6.89 -19.45
C ILE A 5 0.85 5.58 -18.68
N LYS A 6 2.03 4.96 -18.80
CA LYS A 6 2.41 3.79 -17.98
C LYS A 6 2.56 4.14 -16.50
N TYR A 7 3.11 5.32 -16.18
CA TYR A 7 3.24 5.80 -14.79
C TYR A 7 1.89 6.11 -14.14
N LEU A 8 0.95 6.70 -14.89
CA LEU A 8 -0.39 6.95 -14.37
C LEU A 8 -1.14 5.64 -14.14
N LEU A 9 -1.00 4.66 -15.04
CA LEU A 9 -1.59 3.33 -14.88
C LEU A 9 -0.99 2.53 -13.73
N PHE A 10 0.31 2.67 -13.44
CA PHE A 10 0.96 2.03 -12.30
C PHE A 10 0.58 2.70 -10.97
N ILE A 11 0.51 4.03 -10.94
CA ILE A 11 0.03 4.79 -9.77
C ILE A 11 -1.47 4.52 -9.55
N LEU A 12 -2.28 4.49 -10.61
CA LEU A 12 -3.70 4.09 -10.54
C LEU A 12 -3.82 2.62 -10.16
N PHE A 13 -2.92 1.72 -10.61
CA PHE A 13 -2.89 0.33 -10.16
C PHE A 13 -2.58 0.25 -8.67
N CYS A 14 -1.55 0.94 -8.16
CA CYS A 14 -1.24 1.03 -6.72
C CYS A 14 -2.36 1.70 -5.90
N CYS A 15 -3.03 2.73 -6.43
CA CYS A 15 -4.11 3.44 -5.75
C CYS A 15 -5.45 2.67 -5.80
N TYR A 16 -5.79 1.98 -6.88
CA TYR A 16 -7.02 1.15 -6.99
C TYR A 16 -6.86 -0.21 -6.31
N THR A 17 -5.64 -0.76 -6.24
CA THR A 17 -5.36 -1.99 -5.49
C THR A 17 -5.32 -1.78 -3.98
N THR A 18 -5.54 -0.55 -3.49
CA THR A 18 -5.77 -0.29 -2.06
C THR A 18 -7.06 -0.95 -1.50
N LEU A 19 -7.92 -1.53 -2.34
CA LEU A 19 -9.00 -2.40 -1.86
C LEU A 19 -8.68 -3.91 -1.94
N SER A 20 -7.56 -4.29 -2.55
CA SER A 20 -7.24 -5.68 -2.88
C SER A 20 -5.86 -6.13 -2.43
N TYR A 21 -4.99 -5.23 -1.95
CA TYR A 21 -3.60 -5.56 -1.62
C TYR A 21 -3.48 -6.66 -0.56
N SER A 22 -4.39 -6.72 0.43
CA SER A 22 -4.38 -7.81 1.43
C SER A 22 -4.78 -9.18 0.88
N GLN A 23 -5.56 -9.24 -0.22
CA GLN A 23 -5.93 -10.50 -0.88
C GLN A 23 -4.93 -10.90 -1.98
N VAL A 24 -4.18 -9.93 -2.51
CA VAL A 24 -3.26 -10.14 -3.63
C VAL A 24 -1.88 -10.55 -3.13
N GLU A 25 -1.44 -10.11 -1.94
CA GLU A 25 -0.13 -10.50 -1.39
C GLU A 25 -0.06 -11.99 -1.00
N SER A 26 -1.18 -12.61 -0.59
CA SER A 26 -1.23 -14.07 -0.41
C SER A 26 -1.28 -14.86 -1.74
N VAL A 27 -1.43 -14.18 -2.87
CA VAL A 27 -1.61 -14.78 -4.21
C VAL A 27 -0.43 -14.47 -5.15
N LEU A 28 0.42 -13.50 -4.84
CA LEU A 28 1.60 -13.13 -5.61
C LEU A 28 2.91 -13.71 -5.04
N ASN A 29 2.87 -14.92 -4.49
CA ASN A 29 4.08 -15.72 -4.34
C ASN A 29 4.46 -16.31 -5.70
N ASP A 30 5.75 -16.44 -5.98
CA ASP A 30 6.27 -17.08 -7.22
C ASP A 30 5.83 -18.56 -7.37
N ASN A 31 5.27 -19.16 -6.32
CA ASN A 31 4.60 -20.48 -6.34
C ASN A 31 3.08 -20.43 -6.62
N ILE A 32 2.48 -19.24 -6.77
CA ILE A 32 1.02 -18.98 -6.87
C ILE A 32 0.64 -18.21 -8.15
N LEU A 33 1.54 -18.04 -9.12
CA LEU A 33 1.18 -17.67 -10.49
C LEU A 33 0.84 -18.90 -11.36
N SER A 34 0.27 -19.95 -10.74
CA SER A 34 -0.32 -21.02 -11.53
C SER A 34 -1.50 -20.45 -12.34
N PRO A 35 -1.70 -20.91 -13.59
CA PRO A 35 -2.87 -20.53 -14.37
C PRO A 35 -4.19 -20.67 -13.60
N ASP A 36 -4.27 -21.68 -12.72
CA ASP A 36 -5.44 -21.96 -11.87
C ASP A 36 -5.67 -20.90 -10.78
N SER A 37 -4.60 -20.38 -10.17
CA SER A 37 -4.70 -19.34 -9.13
C SER A 37 -5.18 -18.02 -9.74
N ILE A 38 -4.65 -17.67 -10.91
CA ILE A 38 -5.10 -16.52 -11.69
C ILE A 38 -6.54 -16.72 -12.15
N ALA A 39 -6.89 -17.93 -12.58
CA ALA A 39 -8.25 -18.25 -12.99
C ALA A 39 -9.27 -18.06 -11.86
N LYS A 40 -8.93 -18.53 -10.67
CA LYS A 40 -9.74 -18.35 -9.47
C LYS A 40 -9.88 -16.87 -9.08
N ALA A 41 -8.80 -16.10 -9.19
CA ALA A 41 -8.82 -14.67 -8.93
C ALA A 41 -9.72 -13.93 -9.93
N VAL A 42 -9.58 -14.19 -11.24
CA VAL A 42 -10.44 -13.58 -12.28
C VAL A 42 -11.90 -13.92 -12.04
N LYS A 43 -12.23 -15.19 -11.77
CA LYS A 43 -13.61 -15.61 -11.45
C LYS A 43 -14.16 -14.85 -10.24
N SER A 44 -13.39 -14.76 -9.15
CA SER A 44 -13.80 -14.01 -7.96
C SER A 44 -14.04 -12.52 -8.26
N MET A 45 -13.23 -11.92 -9.14
CA MET A 45 -13.44 -10.52 -9.55
C MET A 45 -14.71 -10.36 -10.41
N CYS A 46 -15.05 -11.32 -11.27
CA CYS A 46 -16.32 -11.33 -11.98
C CYS A 46 -17.52 -11.44 -11.03
N ASP A 47 -17.44 -12.29 -10.00
CA ASP A 47 -18.52 -12.39 -9.00
C ASP A 47 -18.68 -11.05 -8.23
N LYS A 48 -17.57 -10.38 -7.89
CA LYS A 48 -17.57 -9.04 -7.28
C LYS A 48 -18.15 -7.98 -8.22
N LEU A 49 -17.94 -8.11 -9.53
CA LEU A 49 -18.48 -7.18 -10.52
C LEU A 49 -20.01 -7.17 -10.50
N GLU A 50 -20.63 -8.34 -10.49
CA GLU A 50 -22.09 -8.47 -10.44
C GLU A 50 -22.67 -7.93 -9.12
N GLN A 51 -21.98 -8.16 -7.99
CA GLN A 51 -22.35 -7.58 -6.70
C GLN A 51 -22.29 -6.05 -6.72
N ALA A 52 -21.22 -5.48 -7.29
CA ALA A 52 -21.07 -4.03 -7.41
C ALA A 52 -22.15 -3.41 -8.31
N LYS A 53 -22.49 -4.07 -9.44
CA LYS A 53 -23.60 -3.67 -10.32
C LYS A 53 -24.93 -3.66 -9.57
N GLN A 54 -25.18 -4.68 -8.74
CA GLN A 54 -26.41 -4.77 -7.96
C GLN A 54 -26.52 -3.64 -6.93
N LYS A 55 -25.45 -3.33 -6.19
CA LYS A 55 -25.42 -2.20 -5.24
C LYS A 55 -25.75 -0.86 -5.89
N VAL A 56 -25.18 -0.62 -7.08
CA VAL A 56 -25.48 0.58 -7.87
C VAL A 56 -26.94 0.62 -8.33
N LYS A 57 -27.55 -0.51 -8.68
CA LYS A 57 -28.99 -0.56 -9.02
C LYS A 57 -29.87 -0.25 -7.81
N GLU A 58 -29.50 -0.76 -6.63
CA GLU A 58 -30.24 -0.54 -5.38
C GLU A 58 -30.16 0.91 -4.91
N ASN A 59 -28.98 1.54 -5.03
CA ASN A 59 -28.81 2.96 -4.75
C ASN A 59 -27.92 3.64 -5.81
N PRO A 60 -28.51 4.16 -6.89
CA PRO A 60 -27.76 4.81 -7.96
C PRO A 60 -27.04 6.09 -7.52
N LYS A 61 -27.37 6.66 -6.35
CA LYS A 61 -26.70 7.84 -5.80
C LYS A 61 -25.52 7.51 -4.89
N ASP A 62 -25.29 6.23 -4.59
CA ASP A 62 -24.17 5.80 -3.73
C ASP A 62 -22.84 5.85 -4.48
N GLU A 63 -22.05 6.90 -4.22
CA GLU A 63 -20.72 7.08 -4.79
C GLU A 63 -19.75 5.93 -4.46
N ARG A 64 -19.90 5.28 -3.30
CA ARG A 64 -19.05 4.15 -2.90
C ARG A 64 -19.35 2.91 -3.74
N ALA A 65 -20.64 2.65 -4.01
CA ALA A 65 -21.03 1.56 -4.90
C ALA A 65 -20.47 1.76 -6.32
N TRP A 66 -20.47 3.00 -6.83
CA TRP A 66 -19.85 3.32 -8.12
C TRP A 66 -18.32 3.17 -8.10
N LEU A 67 -17.65 3.54 -7.02
CA LEU A 67 -16.20 3.32 -6.86
C LEU A 67 -15.85 1.83 -6.87
N GLU A 68 -16.63 1.01 -6.16
CA GLU A 68 -16.46 -0.45 -6.15
C GLU A 68 -16.63 -1.02 -7.57
N TYR A 69 -17.68 -0.62 -8.29
CA TYR A 69 -17.93 -1.04 -9.67
C TYR A 69 -16.77 -0.64 -10.60
N SER A 70 -16.35 0.63 -10.57
CA SER A 70 -15.22 1.11 -11.37
C SER A 70 -13.92 0.39 -11.03
N GLY A 71 -13.63 0.17 -9.74
CA GLY A 71 -12.42 -0.48 -9.28
C GLY A 71 -12.30 -1.93 -9.76
N VAL A 72 -13.40 -2.70 -9.68
CA VAL A 72 -13.43 -4.08 -10.19
C VAL A 72 -13.20 -4.12 -11.70
N LEU A 73 -13.83 -3.22 -12.47
CA LEU A 73 -13.63 -3.13 -13.91
C LEU A 73 -12.19 -2.78 -14.30
N GLN A 74 -11.53 -1.86 -13.56
CA GLN A 74 -10.12 -1.52 -13.81
C GLN A 74 -9.19 -2.72 -13.59
N ILE A 75 -9.44 -3.53 -12.54
CA ILE A 75 -8.65 -4.74 -12.27
C ILE A 75 -8.83 -5.76 -13.40
N LEU A 76 -10.07 -6.01 -13.82
CA LEU A 76 -10.35 -6.92 -14.93
C LEU A 76 -9.72 -6.45 -16.24
N LYS A 77 -9.77 -5.14 -16.54
CA LYS A 77 -9.08 -4.54 -17.69
C LYS A 77 -7.57 -4.75 -17.62
N GLY A 78 -6.97 -4.56 -16.45
CA GLY A 78 -5.54 -4.82 -16.22
C GLY A 78 -5.18 -6.28 -16.49
N ALA A 79 -5.99 -7.21 -16.01
CA ALA A 79 -5.81 -8.64 -16.27
C ALA A 79 -5.88 -8.97 -17.77
N SER A 80 -6.85 -8.42 -18.51
CA SER A 80 -6.97 -8.59 -19.97
C SER A 80 -5.74 -8.07 -20.72
N LEU A 81 -5.20 -6.91 -20.31
CA LEU A 81 -4.00 -6.35 -20.92
C LEU A 81 -2.78 -7.25 -20.70
N MET A 82 -2.59 -7.76 -19.49
CA MET A 82 -1.48 -8.70 -19.20
C MET A 82 -1.58 -9.98 -20.03
N GLN A 83 -2.79 -10.50 -20.27
CA GLN A 83 -3.00 -11.66 -21.14
C GLN A 83 -2.57 -11.38 -22.59
N SER A 84 -2.92 -10.20 -23.13
CA SER A 84 -2.54 -9.81 -24.50
C SER A 84 -1.02 -9.72 -24.70
N MET A 85 -0.27 -9.44 -23.63
CA MET A 85 1.19 -9.33 -23.65
C MET A 85 1.91 -10.69 -23.53
N THR A 86 1.20 -11.77 -23.21
CA THR A 86 1.77 -13.13 -23.08
C THR A 86 0.88 -14.19 -23.73
N PRO A 87 0.81 -14.23 -25.08
CA PRO A 87 -0.15 -15.08 -25.82
C PRO A 87 0.01 -16.59 -25.57
N SER A 88 1.20 -17.02 -25.12
CA SER A 88 1.54 -18.42 -24.86
C SER A 88 0.91 -19.00 -23.58
N LYS A 89 0.38 -18.16 -22.67
CA LYS A 89 -0.33 -18.60 -21.47
C LYS A 89 -1.82 -18.28 -21.59
N LYS A 90 -2.65 -19.31 -21.78
CA LYS A 90 -4.12 -19.20 -21.77
C LYS A 90 -4.63 -19.04 -20.32
N TYR A 91 -4.71 -17.81 -19.84
CA TYR A 91 -5.51 -17.47 -18.66
C TYR A 91 -7.01 -17.46 -19.03
N PRO A 92 -7.95 -17.62 -18.08
CA PRO A 92 -9.37 -17.44 -18.41
C PRO A 92 -9.58 -16.03 -18.91
N THR A 93 -10.20 -15.93 -20.07
CA THR A 93 -10.45 -14.66 -20.75
C THR A 93 -11.45 -13.86 -19.92
N PRO A 94 -11.09 -12.66 -19.43
CA PRO A 94 -12.10 -11.71 -19.01
C PRO A 94 -12.99 -11.40 -20.22
N ASP A 95 -14.29 -11.13 -20.00
CA ASP A 95 -15.26 -10.92 -21.08
C ASP A 95 -14.72 -9.95 -22.15
N PRO A 96 -14.81 -10.30 -23.46
CA PRO A 96 -14.36 -9.44 -24.55
C PRO A 96 -14.98 -8.03 -24.55
N ASN A 97 -16.01 -7.75 -23.73
CA ASN A 97 -16.67 -6.45 -23.65
C ASN A 97 -16.38 -5.60 -22.40
N ILE A 98 -15.27 -5.80 -21.67
CA ILE A 98 -14.91 -4.93 -20.52
C ILE A 98 -14.94 -3.44 -20.88
N GLN A 99 -14.48 -3.05 -22.07
CA GLN A 99 -14.52 -1.64 -22.48
C GLN A 99 -15.97 -1.13 -22.66
N LYS A 100 -16.88 -1.98 -23.15
CA LYS A 100 -18.31 -1.65 -23.24
C LYS A 100 -18.91 -1.47 -21.85
N GLU A 101 -18.61 -2.38 -20.91
CA GLU A 101 -19.06 -2.26 -19.51
C GLU A 101 -18.53 -0.98 -18.83
N MET A 102 -17.29 -0.58 -19.12
CA MET A 102 -16.75 0.70 -18.63
C MET A 102 -17.48 1.91 -19.21
N ASP A 103 -17.78 1.88 -20.51
CA ASP A 103 -18.53 2.95 -21.19
C ASP A 103 -19.97 3.06 -20.61
N GLU A 104 -20.65 1.93 -20.41
CA GLU A 104 -21.99 1.88 -19.80
C GLU A 104 -21.98 2.37 -18.35
N MET A 105 -20.98 1.96 -17.56
CA MET A 105 -20.78 2.44 -16.20
C MET A 105 -20.57 3.97 -16.17
N LEU A 106 -19.73 4.52 -17.06
CA LEU A 106 -19.48 5.97 -17.11
C LEU A 106 -20.74 6.77 -17.47
N GLU A 107 -21.56 6.28 -18.41
CA GLU A 107 -22.86 6.91 -18.71
C GLU A 107 -23.82 6.81 -17.53
N GLY A 108 -23.84 5.67 -16.83
CA GLY A 108 -24.60 5.50 -15.59
C GLY A 108 -24.16 6.49 -14.49
N MET A 109 -22.85 6.67 -14.28
CA MET A 109 -22.32 7.65 -13.34
C MET A 109 -22.67 9.08 -13.77
N LYS A 110 -22.58 9.40 -15.07
CA LYS A 110 -22.95 10.72 -15.60
C LYS A 110 -24.42 11.04 -15.39
N GLN A 111 -25.30 10.05 -15.47
CA GLN A 111 -26.73 10.23 -15.20
C GLN A 111 -27.03 10.37 -13.70
N ASN A 112 -26.36 9.58 -12.86
CA ASN A 112 -26.74 9.46 -11.47
C ASN A 112 -25.91 10.31 -10.50
N ILE A 113 -24.61 10.47 -10.74
CA ILE A 113 -23.67 11.26 -9.91
C ILE A 113 -22.81 12.25 -10.75
N PRO A 114 -23.38 13.04 -11.69
CA PRO A 114 -22.60 13.88 -12.61
C PRO A 114 -21.72 14.94 -11.93
N ASN A 115 -22.14 15.42 -10.76
CA ASN A 115 -21.55 16.58 -10.08
C ASN A 115 -20.73 16.18 -8.86
N THR A 116 -20.01 15.06 -8.94
CA THR A 116 -19.17 14.58 -7.83
C THR A 116 -17.72 14.35 -8.23
N ALA A 117 -16.83 14.38 -7.24
CA ALA A 117 -15.43 14.03 -7.42
C ALA A 117 -15.26 12.60 -7.96
N THR A 118 -16.12 11.67 -7.52
CA THR A 118 -16.14 10.28 -7.97
C THR A 118 -16.29 10.17 -9.48
N TYR A 119 -17.28 10.86 -10.06
CA TYR A 119 -17.43 10.86 -11.51
C TYR A 119 -16.24 11.51 -12.22
N ALA A 120 -15.76 12.66 -11.74
CA ALA A 120 -14.65 13.37 -12.37
C ALA A 120 -13.35 12.53 -12.40
N ILE A 121 -13.00 11.88 -11.30
CA ILE A 121 -11.79 11.05 -11.17
C ILE A 121 -11.91 9.77 -12.01
N THR A 122 -13.06 9.10 -11.96
CA THR A 122 -13.29 7.89 -12.76
C THR A 122 -13.30 8.19 -14.25
N ARG A 123 -13.92 9.30 -14.68
CA ARG A 123 -13.88 9.76 -16.08
C ARG A 123 -12.47 10.06 -16.53
N ASN A 124 -11.68 10.79 -15.73
CA ASN A 124 -10.30 11.14 -16.07
C ASN A 124 -9.42 9.90 -16.38
N SER A 125 -9.69 8.80 -15.68
CA SER A 125 -8.99 7.52 -15.85
C SER A 125 -9.42 6.77 -17.12
N ASN A 126 -10.54 7.15 -17.74
CA ASN A 126 -11.19 6.46 -18.86
C ASN A 126 -11.52 7.37 -20.04
N ILE A 127 -10.85 8.53 -20.16
CA ILE A 127 -11.10 9.46 -21.27
C ILE A 127 -10.84 8.84 -22.64
N LYS A 128 -11.68 9.17 -23.62
CA LYS A 128 -11.48 8.78 -25.03
C LYS A 128 -10.37 9.62 -25.67
N PRO A 129 -9.68 9.11 -26.71
CA PRO A 129 -8.69 9.89 -27.45
C PRO A 129 -9.26 11.24 -27.91
N GLY A 130 -8.54 12.34 -27.62
CA GLY A 130 -8.96 13.70 -27.96
C GLY A 130 -9.78 14.42 -26.88
N GLU A 131 -10.26 13.74 -25.84
CA GLU A 131 -10.93 14.40 -24.72
C GLU A 131 -9.94 15.07 -23.75
N LYS A 132 -10.33 16.24 -23.22
CA LYS A 132 -9.57 16.93 -22.17
C LYS A 132 -9.94 16.41 -20.78
N ARG A 133 -8.93 16.05 -20.00
CA ARG A 133 -9.07 15.74 -18.56
C ARG A 133 -9.29 17.02 -17.76
N MET A 134 -10.07 16.91 -16.69
CA MET A 134 -10.02 17.90 -15.61
C MET A 134 -8.70 17.70 -14.86
N SER A 135 -7.97 18.76 -14.55
CA SER A 135 -6.78 18.65 -13.71
C SER A 135 -7.17 18.22 -12.29
N PHE A 136 -6.26 17.58 -11.56
CA PHE A 136 -6.51 17.26 -10.16
C PHE A 136 -6.66 18.52 -9.30
N ASP A 137 -6.01 19.62 -9.67
CA ASP A 137 -6.16 20.93 -9.03
C ASP A 137 -7.61 21.42 -9.13
N GLU A 138 -8.19 21.41 -10.35
CA GLU A 138 -9.60 21.74 -10.56
C GLU A 138 -10.56 20.81 -9.80
N ILE A 139 -10.26 19.50 -9.73
CA ILE A 139 -11.09 18.53 -8.98
C ILE A 139 -11.06 18.84 -7.48
N ILE A 140 -9.87 19.06 -6.92
CA ILE A 140 -9.69 19.33 -5.48
C ILE A 140 -10.32 20.68 -5.13
N GLU A 141 -10.18 21.71 -5.97
CA GLU A 141 -10.81 23.01 -5.73
C GLU A 141 -12.34 22.94 -5.77
N LYS A 142 -12.90 22.12 -6.66
CA LYS A 142 -14.34 21.97 -6.81
C LYS A 142 -14.97 21.09 -5.72
N TRP A 143 -14.25 20.07 -5.25
CA TRP A 143 -14.72 19.13 -4.23
C TRP A 143 -13.66 18.87 -3.15
N PRO A 144 -13.24 19.90 -2.39
CA PRO A 144 -12.11 19.79 -1.46
C PRO A 144 -12.35 18.82 -0.31
N ASP A 145 -13.62 18.60 0.04
CA ASP A 145 -14.04 17.78 1.18
C ASP A 145 -14.73 16.49 0.74
N ALA A 146 -14.44 16.01 -0.48
CA ALA A 146 -14.89 14.71 -0.97
C ALA A 146 -14.19 13.57 -0.22
N VAL A 147 -14.77 13.15 0.91
CA VAL A 147 -14.16 12.22 1.87
C VAL A 147 -13.64 10.94 1.23
N LEU A 148 -14.39 10.34 0.29
CA LEU A 148 -13.99 9.12 -0.42
C LEU A 148 -12.70 9.27 -1.24
N HIS A 149 -12.26 10.51 -1.51
CA HIS A 149 -11.16 10.83 -2.43
C HIS A 149 -9.93 11.42 -1.77
N TYR A 150 -9.94 11.62 -0.44
CA TYR A 150 -8.73 12.07 0.26
C TYR A 150 -7.49 11.21 -0.01
N PRO A 151 -7.55 9.85 -0.10
CA PRO A 151 -6.38 9.06 -0.49
C PRO A 151 -5.82 9.46 -1.86
N THR A 152 -6.69 9.65 -2.85
CA THR A 152 -6.32 10.12 -4.20
C THR A 152 -5.70 11.52 -4.13
N TYR A 153 -6.32 12.44 -3.36
CA TYR A 153 -5.83 13.81 -3.19
C TYR A 153 -4.44 13.86 -2.55
N VAL A 154 -4.18 13.02 -1.54
CA VAL A 154 -2.85 12.84 -0.95
C VAL A 154 -1.86 12.34 -2.00
N ALA A 155 -2.20 11.27 -2.73
CA ALA A 155 -1.31 10.65 -3.70
C ALA A 155 -0.87 11.61 -4.83
N VAL A 156 -1.79 12.41 -5.36
CA VAL A 156 -1.47 13.40 -6.42
C VAL A 156 -0.75 14.64 -5.88
N SER A 157 -0.76 14.85 -4.56
CA SER A 157 -0.16 16.03 -3.91
C SER A 157 1.19 15.75 -3.26
N LEU A 158 1.74 14.53 -3.35
CA LEU A 158 3.00 14.13 -2.69
C LEU A 158 4.22 15.01 -3.02
N ARG A 159 4.19 15.75 -4.13
CA ARG A 159 5.27 16.67 -4.54
C ARG A 159 5.02 18.14 -4.17
N ASN A 160 3.84 18.47 -3.64
CA ASN A 160 3.44 19.81 -3.23
C ASN A 160 3.18 19.79 -1.72
N GLU A 161 4.20 20.09 -0.92
CA GLU A 161 4.14 19.98 0.54
C GLU A 161 3.03 20.84 1.16
N LYS A 162 2.83 22.06 0.64
CA LYS A 162 1.77 22.95 1.13
C LYS A 162 0.38 22.34 0.90
N ARG A 163 0.13 21.82 -0.31
CA ARG A 163 -1.16 21.19 -0.65
C ARG A 163 -1.35 19.86 0.09
N LEU A 164 -0.30 19.05 0.18
CA LEU A 164 -0.32 17.80 0.93
C LEU A 164 -0.71 18.05 2.40
N LYS A 165 -0.10 19.06 3.03
CA LYS A 165 -0.44 19.46 4.40
C LYS A 165 -1.89 19.89 4.55
N ASP A 166 -2.42 20.69 3.62
CA ASP A 166 -3.83 21.11 3.62
C ASP A 166 -4.78 19.91 3.52
N ILE A 167 -4.53 18.99 2.58
CA ILE A 167 -5.36 17.79 2.37
C ILE A 167 -5.31 16.87 3.59
N CYS A 168 -4.12 16.58 4.12
CA CYS A 168 -3.98 15.75 5.32
C CYS A 168 -4.70 16.36 6.52
N LYS A 169 -4.64 17.69 6.67
CA LYS A 169 -5.34 18.40 7.73
C LYS A 169 -6.85 18.26 7.58
N ARG A 170 -7.40 18.53 6.39
CA ARG A 170 -8.84 18.39 6.09
C ARG A 170 -9.34 16.98 6.37
N TRP A 171 -8.61 15.96 5.90
CA TRP A 171 -9.01 14.57 6.10
C TRP A 171 -8.97 14.18 7.59
N TYR A 172 -7.94 14.62 8.33
CA TYR A 172 -7.88 14.36 9.76
C TYR A 172 -9.02 15.05 10.53
N GLU A 173 -9.30 16.32 10.20
CA GLU A 173 -10.34 17.13 10.85
C GLU A 173 -11.76 16.74 10.42
N SER A 174 -11.95 16.03 9.31
CA SER A 174 -13.26 15.55 8.89
C SER A 174 -13.82 14.47 9.81
N GLY A 175 -13.01 13.87 10.67
CA GLY A 175 -13.38 12.74 11.53
C GLY A 175 -13.46 11.39 10.79
N GLU A 176 -13.11 11.37 9.50
CA GLU A 176 -13.23 10.19 8.62
C GLU A 176 -11.86 9.58 8.28
N PHE A 177 -10.79 10.06 8.94
CA PHE A 177 -9.46 9.45 8.85
C PHE A 177 -9.41 8.18 9.70
N PRO A 178 -8.97 7.02 9.18
CA PRO A 178 -8.88 5.78 9.96
C PRO A 178 -7.87 5.87 11.12
N PRO A 179 -8.30 5.80 12.39
CA PRO A 179 -7.39 5.89 13.53
C PRO A 179 -6.34 4.79 13.55
N GLN A 180 -6.67 3.59 13.04
CA GLN A 180 -5.76 2.44 13.00
C GLN A 180 -4.52 2.73 12.15
N GLN A 181 -4.65 3.44 11.02
CA GLN A 181 -3.51 3.83 10.20
C GLN A 181 -2.59 4.80 10.93
N LEU A 182 -3.16 5.68 11.77
CA LEU A 182 -2.38 6.61 12.58
C LEU A 182 -1.59 5.88 13.68
N ASN A 183 -2.21 4.93 14.37
CA ASN A 183 -1.57 4.15 15.42
C ASN A 183 -0.45 3.26 14.87
N PHE A 184 -0.69 2.59 13.74
CA PHE A 184 0.32 1.79 13.07
C PHE A 184 1.52 2.64 12.62
N ALA A 185 1.25 3.76 11.94
CA ALA A 185 2.28 4.69 11.51
C ALA A 185 3.06 5.28 12.69
N TYR A 186 2.41 5.55 13.82
CA TYR A 186 3.09 6.01 15.02
C TYR A 186 4.11 4.97 15.49
N ASN A 187 3.72 3.70 15.59
CA ASN A 187 4.61 2.64 16.04
C ASN A 187 5.79 2.43 15.07
N GLU A 188 5.55 2.48 13.76
CA GLU A 188 6.64 2.48 12.75
C GLU A 188 7.61 3.66 12.97
N LEU A 189 7.11 4.89 13.01
CA LEU A 189 7.98 6.07 13.10
C LEU A 189 8.66 6.19 14.47
N ALA A 190 8.02 5.81 15.57
CA ALA A 190 8.58 5.89 16.91
C ALA A 190 9.72 4.88 17.15
N SER A 191 9.68 3.73 16.48
CA SER A 191 10.73 2.70 16.57
C SER A 191 11.99 3.04 15.78
N ALA A 192 11.88 3.83 14.72
CA ALA A 192 13.01 4.26 13.92
C ALA A 192 13.95 5.23 14.68
N GLU A 193 15.25 5.06 14.47
CA GLU A 193 16.26 5.99 14.99
C GLU A 193 16.05 7.45 14.52
N LYS A 194 16.66 8.38 15.26
CA LYS A 194 16.64 9.82 14.92
C LYS A 194 17.22 10.05 13.53
N ASN A 195 16.61 10.95 12.77
CA ASN A 195 16.98 11.29 11.41
C ASN A 195 16.94 10.11 10.43
N ALA A 196 16.21 9.03 10.69
CA ALA A 196 16.13 7.89 9.78
C ALA A 196 15.65 8.26 8.36
N ILE A 197 16.04 7.46 7.37
CA ILE A 197 15.40 7.37 6.06
C ILE A 197 14.56 6.09 6.07
N ILE A 198 13.27 6.22 5.76
CA ILE A 198 12.33 5.10 5.77
C ILE A 198 11.74 4.95 4.37
N PHE A 199 11.99 3.79 3.77
CA PHE A 199 11.46 3.41 2.47
C PHE A 199 10.12 2.69 2.63
N MET A 200 9.11 3.19 1.92
CA MET A 200 7.73 2.71 2.00
C MET A 200 7.20 2.33 0.62
N GLY A 201 6.29 1.35 0.58
CA GLY A 201 5.65 0.90 -0.66
C GLY A 201 4.65 1.93 -1.19
N GLY A 202 4.12 2.79 -0.30
CA GLY A 202 3.30 3.92 -0.69
C GLY A 202 1.81 3.61 -0.81
N CYS A 203 1.35 2.57 -0.13
CA CYS A 203 -0.05 2.16 -0.08
C CYS A 203 -0.69 2.71 1.20
N PHE A 204 -0.96 1.85 2.19
CA PHE A 204 -1.68 2.19 3.42
C PHE A 204 -0.79 2.77 4.52
N ASP A 205 0.47 2.35 4.55
CA ASP A 205 1.53 2.80 5.44
C ASP A 205 1.80 4.30 5.32
N LEU A 206 1.57 4.87 4.13
CA LEU A 206 1.89 6.27 3.85
C LEU A 206 0.94 7.28 4.52
N TYR A 207 -0.36 7.01 4.56
CA TYR A 207 -1.33 8.06 4.91
C TYR A 207 -1.22 8.47 6.38
N GLY A 208 -1.11 7.50 7.30
CA GLY A 208 -0.91 7.76 8.72
C GLY A 208 0.37 8.57 8.96
N VAL A 209 1.45 8.19 8.28
CA VAL A 209 2.74 8.90 8.32
C VAL A 209 2.61 10.35 7.86
N ARG A 210 1.89 10.60 6.76
CA ARG A 210 1.67 11.97 6.26
C ARG A 210 0.84 12.81 7.21
N VAL A 211 -0.16 12.24 7.90
CA VAL A 211 -0.92 12.95 8.94
C VAL A 211 -0.03 13.26 10.15
N LEU A 212 0.78 12.30 10.62
CA LEU A 212 1.70 12.53 11.74
C LEU A 212 2.69 13.66 11.46
N GLN A 213 3.32 13.66 10.28
CA GLN A 213 4.28 14.69 9.90
C GLN A 213 3.61 16.04 9.59
N SER A 214 2.54 16.04 8.79
CA SER A 214 1.98 17.28 8.25
C SER A 214 1.02 17.99 9.21
N VAL A 215 0.30 17.23 10.04
CA VAL A 215 -0.77 17.74 10.90
C VAL A 215 -0.36 17.74 12.37
N LYS A 216 0.25 16.64 12.84
CA LYS A 216 0.65 16.49 14.24
C LYS A 216 2.05 17.05 14.54
N ASP A 217 2.80 17.42 13.50
CA ASP A 217 4.19 17.92 13.60
C ASP A 217 5.15 16.93 14.29
N GLN A 218 4.87 15.62 14.13
CA GLN A 218 5.64 14.54 14.74
C GLN A 218 6.53 13.85 13.71
N PHE A 219 7.72 13.42 14.15
CA PHE A 219 8.68 12.63 13.35
C PHE A 219 9.16 13.33 12.06
N ASN A 220 9.17 14.66 12.04
CA ASN A 220 9.67 15.46 10.91
C ASN A 220 11.19 15.32 10.69
N ASP A 221 11.92 14.76 11.65
CA ASP A 221 13.32 14.39 11.48
C ASP A 221 13.49 13.23 10.48
N LYS A 222 12.46 12.40 10.29
CA LYS A 222 12.53 11.18 9.48
C LYS A 222 12.10 11.45 8.03
N LYS A 223 12.93 11.00 7.09
CA LYS A 223 12.66 11.16 5.66
C LYS A 223 11.91 9.93 5.13
N ILE A 224 10.73 10.16 4.58
CA ILE A 224 9.90 9.13 3.97
C ILE A 224 10.10 9.12 2.47
N ILE A 225 10.47 7.97 1.92
CA ILE A 225 10.73 7.79 0.49
C ILE A 225 9.89 6.63 -0.03
N MET A 226 9.06 6.89 -1.04
CA MET A 226 8.33 5.82 -1.72
C MET A 226 9.25 5.13 -2.70
N TYR A 227 9.71 3.92 -2.37
CA TYR A 227 10.70 3.23 -3.18
C TYR A 227 10.22 2.81 -4.58
N PRO A 228 8.91 2.56 -4.84
CA PRO A 228 8.47 2.28 -6.21
C PRO A 228 8.71 3.45 -7.18
N PHE A 229 8.82 4.68 -6.67
CA PHE A 229 9.12 5.87 -7.47
C PHE A 229 10.61 6.10 -7.72
N LEU A 230 11.49 5.28 -7.12
CA LEU A 230 12.94 5.39 -7.28
C LEU A 230 13.46 4.73 -8.56
N THR A 231 12.58 4.26 -9.44
CA THR A 231 12.98 3.70 -10.75
C THR A 231 13.12 4.75 -11.86
N ASP A 232 12.68 5.98 -11.60
CA ASP A 232 12.82 7.12 -12.51
C ASP A 232 13.97 8.04 -12.06
N SER A 233 14.90 8.33 -12.97
CA SER A 233 16.09 9.15 -12.68
C SER A 233 15.76 10.53 -12.15
N PHE A 234 14.63 11.12 -12.57
CA PHE A 234 14.20 12.43 -12.09
C PHE A 234 13.80 12.41 -10.59
N SER A 235 13.20 11.31 -10.15
CA SER A 235 12.82 11.13 -8.75
C SER A 235 14.05 10.89 -7.87
N ILE A 236 15.01 10.08 -8.32
CA ILE A 236 16.23 9.81 -7.55
C ILE A 236 17.08 11.08 -7.40
N ASP A 237 17.28 11.84 -8.49
CA ASP A 237 18.08 13.07 -8.45
C ASP A 237 17.57 14.06 -7.40
N LYS A 238 16.26 14.31 -7.39
CA LYS A 238 15.63 15.20 -6.40
C LYS A 238 15.84 14.68 -4.97
N VAL A 239 15.66 13.39 -4.75
CA VAL A 239 15.84 12.78 -3.42
C VAL A 239 17.31 12.87 -2.98
N THR A 240 18.27 12.63 -3.87
CA THR A 240 19.71 12.76 -3.53
C THR A 240 20.10 14.19 -3.20
N GLU A 241 19.52 15.17 -3.90
CA GLU A 241 19.69 16.60 -3.61
C GLU A 241 19.11 16.98 -2.24
N GLU A 242 17.87 16.57 -1.96
CA GLU A 242 17.20 16.79 -0.66
C GLU A 242 17.96 16.16 0.51
N LEU A 243 18.68 15.05 0.27
CA LEU A 243 19.51 14.37 1.27
C LEU A 243 20.95 14.92 1.34
N GLY A 244 21.35 15.79 0.41
CA GLY A 244 22.72 16.30 0.33
C GLY A 244 23.76 15.23 -0.03
N ILE A 245 23.37 14.16 -0.73
CA ILE A 245 24.27 13.07 -1.14
C ILE A 245 24.57 13.14 -2.65
N PRO A 246 25.68 12.54 -3.14
CA PRO A 246 25.97 12.51 -4.57
C PRO A 246 24.84 11.88 -5.39
N LYS A 247 24.63 12.35 -6.62
CA LYS A 247 23.62 11.78 -7.52
C LYS A 247 23.92 10.31 -7.81
N TYR A 248 22.89 9.48 -7.81
CA TYR A 248 23.01 8.08 -8.25
C TYR A 248 23.20 8.04 -9.77
N ARG A 249 24.24 7.33 -10.22
CA ARG A 249 24.52 7.13 -11.65
C ARG A 249 24.40 5.65 -11.97
N LYS A 250 23.42 5.30 -12.80
CA LYS A 250 23.24 3.94 -13.28
C LYS A 250 24.48 3.48 -14.05
N ALA A 251 24.86 2.21 -13.88
CA ALA A 251 25.88 1.60 -14.73
C ALA A 251 25.40 1.57 -16.19
N LYS A 252 26.34 1.66 -17.16
CA LYS A 252 25.99 1.49 -18.59
C LYS A 252 25.31 0.13 -18.77
N ASN A 253 24.12 0.12 -19.40
CA ASN A 253 23.24 -1.03 -19.65
C ASN A 253 22.34 -1.49 -18.50
N ASP A 254 22.26 -0.73 -17.40
CA ASP A 254 21.35 -1.05 -16.29
C ASP A 254 19.96 -0.41 -16.52
N THR A 255 19.26 -0.91 -17.54
CA THR A 255 17.89 -0.52 -17.88
C THR A 255 16.90 -1.59 -17.46
N ILE A 256 15.78 -1.21 -16.85
CA ILE A 256 14.66 -2.12 -16.57
C ILE A 256 14.23 -2.77 -17.89
N SER A 257 14.31 -4.10 -17.94
CA SER A 257 13.91 -4.91 -19.09
C SER A 257 12.43 -5.27 -18.95
N TYR A 258 11.67 -5.08 -20.02
CA TYR A 258 10.26 -5.46 -20.10
C TYR A 258 10.03 -6.63 -21.07
N SER A 259 11.11 -7.32 -21.49
CA SER A 259 11.05 -8.41 -22.45
C SER A 259 10.31 -9.64 -21.91
N SER A 260 10.34 -9.85 -20.59
CA SER A 260 9.56 -10.86 -19.88
C SER A 260 9.34 -10.46 -18.42
N PRO A 261 8.35 -11.05 -17.72
CA PRO A 261 8.17 -10.82 -16.27
C PRO A 261 9.42 -11.16 -15.45
N GLY A 262 10.13 -12.24 -15.81
CA GLY A 262 11.37 -12.63 -15.12
C GLY A 262 12.51 -11.64 -15.32
N ASP A 263 12.63 -11.06 -16.52
CA ASP A 263 13.64 -10.03 -16.80
C ASP A 263 13.31 -8.71 -16.10
N PHE A 264 12.02 -8.37 -16.01
CA PHE A 264 11.55 -7.23 -15.22
C PHE A 264 11.92 -7.39 -13.76
N MET A 265 11.57 -8.53 -13.14
CA MET A 265 11.87 -8.79 -11.72
C MET A 265 13.37 -8.69 -11.41
N LYS A 266 14.21 -9.31 -12.25
CA LYS A 266 15.67 -9.27 -12.09
C LYS A 266 16.24 -7.87 -12.25
N SER A 267 15.79 -7.12 -13.25
CA SER A 267 16.30 -5.78 -13.52
C SER A 267 15.81 -4.77 -12.48
N TYR A 268 14.55 -4.85 -12.05
CA TYR A 268 14.01 -4.04 -10.95
C TYR A 268 14.75 -4.30 -9.63
N SER A 269 14.94 -5.58 -9.26
CA SER A 269 15.65 -5.95 -8.03
C SER A 269 17.07 -5.42 -8.00
N ARG A 270 17.78 -5.49 -9.15
CA ARG A 270 19.14 -4.98 -9.27
C ARG A 270 19.18 -3.46 -9.14
N GLU A 271 18.27 -2.75 -9.82
CA GLU A 271 18.20 -1.30 -9.77
C GLU A 271 17.88 -0.81 -8.35
N LEU A 272 16.85 -1.39 -7.71
CA LEU A 272 16.50 -1.07 -6.34
C LEU A 272 17.69 -1.28 -5.40
N LYS A 273 18.32 -2.46 -5.46
CA LYS A 273 19.52 -2.76 -4.66
C LYS A 273 20.62 -1.72 -4.86
N GLY A 274 20.94 -1.37 -6.10
CA GLY A 274 21.97 -0.37 -6.42
C GLY A 274 21.65 1.02 -5.87
N VAL A 275 20.37 1.43 -5.92
CA VAL A 275 19.93 2.70 -5.33
C VAL A 275 20.08 2.66 -3.81
N ILE A 276 19.62 1.59 -3.15
CA ILE A 276 19.68 1.48 -1.69
C ILE A 276 21.13 1.41 -1.19
N GLU A 277 22.00 0.67 -1.86
CA GLU A 277 23.44 0.63 -1.55
C GLU A 277 24.10 2.00 -1.71
N HIS A 278 23.70 2.78 -2.72
CA HIS A 278 24.17 4.14 -2.89
C HIS A 278 23.75 5.04 -1.72
N PHE A 279 22.50 4.93 -1.28
CA PHE A 279 22.00 5.69 -0.13
C PHE A 279 22.74 5.28 1.15
N ALA A 280 22.94 3.97 1.37
CA ALA A 280 23.66 3.44 2.53
C ALA A 280 25.14 3.86 2.54
N LYS A 281 25.76 4.01 1.35
CA LYS A 281 27.15 4.44 1.22
C LYS A 281 27.36 5.92 1.51
N TYR A 282 26.45 6.78 1.02
CA TYR A 282 26.66 8.22 1.05
C TYR A 282 25.84 8.95 2.11
N SER A 283 24.82 8.32 2.68
CA SER A 283 24.07 8.88 3.80
C SER A 283 24.58 8.34 5.13
N ASN A 284 24.76 9.22 6.11
CA ASN A 284 25.01 8.83 7.50
C ASN A 284 23.72 8.54 8.27
N ARG A 285 22.57 8.58 7.60
CA ARG A 285 21.25 8.39 8.20
C ARG A 285 20.93 6.89 8.29
N PRO A 286 20.37 6.38 9.40
CA PRO A 286 19.86 5.02 9.48
C PRO A 286 18.82 4.75 8.38
N ILE A 287 18.90 3.58 7.73
CA ILE A 287 18.00 3.22 6.63
C ILE A 287 17.07 2.10 7.07
N TYR A 288 15.78 2.29 6.83
CA TYR A 288 14.71 1.37 7.18
C TYR A 288 13.77 1.11 6.02
N PHE A 289 13.11 -0.04 6.06
CA PHE A 289 11.98 -0.40 5.21
C PHE A 289 10.79 -0.78 6.08
N THR A 290 9.58 -0.43 5.65
CA THR A 290 8.35 -0.91 6.31
C THR A 290 8.25 -2.43 6.23
N ILE A 291 7.62 -3.05 7.23
CA ILE A 291 7.26 -4.47 7.20
C ILE A 291 6.25 -4.81 6.08
N THR A 292 5.50 -3.81 5.59
CA THR A 292 4.54 -3.98 4.49
C THR A 292 5.19 -3.88 3.11
N MET A 293 6.53 -4.00 3.02
CA MET A 293 7.23 -3.94 1.75
C MET A 293 6.93 -5.17 0.91
N ASP A 294 6.85 -4.99 -0.41
CA ASP A 294 6.61 -6.10 -1.32
C ASP A 294 7.75 -7.13 -1.30
N GLU A 295 7.40 -8.39 -1.54
CA GLU A 295 8.34 -9.51 -1.52
C GLU A 295 9.47 -9.36 -2.55
N MET A 296 9.27 -8.64 -3.66
CA MET A 296 10.34 -8.39 -4.63
C MET A 296 11.43 -7.51 -4.03
N ALA A 297 11.04 -6.40 -3.41
CA ALA A 297 11.94 -5.49 -2.71
C ALA A 297 12.63 -6.18 -1.52
N LYS A 298 11.87 -6.95 -0.73
CA LYS A 298 12.40 -7.73 0.39
C LYS A 298 13.45 -8.75 -0.07
N ASN A 299 13.14 -9.54 -1.11
CA ASN A 299 14.07 -10.54 -1.64
C ASN A 299 15.34 -9.92 -2.25
N ALA A 300 15.23 -8.74 -2.87
CA ALA A 300 16.37 -8.03 -3.43
C ALA A 300 17.39 -7.58 -2.37
N LEU A 301 16.92 -7.33 -1.14
CA LEU A 301 17.70 -6.73 -0.05
C LEU A 301 17.93 -7.66 1.15
N LYS A 302 17.35 -8.87 1.13
CA LYS A 302 17.23 -9.78 2.29
C LYS A 302 18.53 -10.00 3.08
N ASP A 303 19.67 -10.07 2.40
CA ASP A 303 20.96 -10.37 3.05
C ASP A 303 21.43 -9.25 3.98
N ASN A 304 20.87 -8.04 3.83
CA ASN A 304 21.18 -6.86 4.64
C ASN A 304 19.95 -6.31 5.39
N LEU A 305 18.80 -7.00 5.37
CA LEU A 305 17.60 -6.59 6.10
C LEU A 305 17.50 -7.33 7.42
N HIS A 306 17.40 -6.56 8.50
CA HIS A 306 17.29 -7.07 9.86
C HIS A 306 15.99 -6.56 10.48
N SER A 307 15.09 -7.46 10.91
CA SER A 307 13.79 -7.06 11.45
C SER A 307 13.93 -6.48 12.86
N GLU A 308 13.46 -5.24 13.06
CA GLU A 308 13.35 -4.57 14.37
C GLU A 308 11.88 -4.48 14.83
N GLY A 309 10.99 -5.28 14.22
CA GLY A 309 9.54 -5.27 14.44
C GLY A 309 8.80 -4.75 13.21
N LEU A 310 8.09 -3.63 13.34
CA LEU A 310 7.33 -3.04 12.22
C LEU A 310 8.22 -2.40 11.15
N LEU A 311 9.51 -2.23 11.42
CA LEU A 311 10.52 -1.80 10.46
C LEU A 311 11.62 -2.84 10.34
N MET A 312 12.20 -2.92 9.14
CA MET A 312 13.42 -3.68 8.85
C MET A 312 14.55 -2.70 8.58
N ARG A 313 15.62 -2.77 9.39
CA ARG A 313 16.82 -1.96 9.18
C ARG A 313 17.67 -2.55 8.08
N TYR A 314 18.12 -1.70 7.17
CA TYR A 314 19.18 -2.05 6.24
C TYR A 314 20.54 -1.85 6.91
N SER A 315 21.31 -2.93 7.06
CA SER A 315 22.67 -2.92 7.59
C SER A 315 23.51 -4.01 6.94
N SER A 316 24.69 -3.62 6.45
CA SER A 316 25.70 -4.57 5.93
C SER A 316 26.41 -5.36 7.03
N LYS A 317 26.18 -5.00 8.30
CA LYS A 317 26.73 -5.69 9.46
C LYS A 317 25.61 -6.30 10.29
N PRO A 318 25.76 -7.56 10.74
CA PRO A 318 24.83 -8.13 11.70
C PRO A 318 24.93 -7.38 13.04
N TYR A 319 23.82 -7.33 13.76
CA TYR A 319 23.70 -6.77 15.10
C TYR A 319 22.53 -7.45 15.81
N ASP A 320 22.36 -7.22 17.10
CA ASP A 320 21.26 -7.78 17.87
C ASP A 320 19.94 -7.02 17.60
N ASN A 321 19.33 -7.31 16.45
CA ASN A 321 18.04 -6.74 16.06
C ASN A 321 16.89 -7.22 16.95
N LEU A 322 17.04 -8.38 17.61
CA LEU A 322 16.05 -8.91 18.54
C LEU A 322 15.97 -8.08 19.82
N ALA A 323 17.10 -7.62 20.36
CA ALA A 323 17.12 -6.68 21.47
C ALA A 323 16.44 -5.35 21.12
N VAL A 324 16.60 -4.86 19.88
CA VAL A 324 15.91 -3.66 19.40
C VAL A 324 14.40 -3.90 19.29
N MET A 325 13.99 -5.03 18.71
CA MET A 325 12.59 -5.45 18.62
C MET A 325 11.93 -5.55 20.00
N ARG A 326 12.63 -6.15 20.97
CA ARG A 326 12.20 -6.22 22.37
C ARG A 326 11.98 -4.84 22.96
N ARG A 327 12.97 -3.94 22.86
CA ARG A 327 12.88 -2.55 23.33
C ARG A 327 11.71 -1.82 22.68
N ASN A 328 11.48 -2.03 21.38
CA ASN A 328 10.39 -1.41 20.66
C ASN A 328 9.03 -1.89 21.19
N PHE A 329 8.83 -3.21 21.35
CA PHE A 329 7.59 -3.76 21.89
C PHE A 329 7.33 -3.35 23.35
N GLU A 330 8.34 -3.42 24.21
CA GLU A 330 8.17 -3.19 25.65
C GLU A 330 8.01 -1.71 25.99
N ASN A 331 8.71 -0.82 25.28
CA ASN A 331 8.90 0.58 25.71
C ASN A 331 8.53 1.65 24.68
N VAL A 332 8.28 1.29 23.42
CA VAL A 332 8.05 2.28 22.34
C VAL A 332 6.66 2.17 21.74
N TYR A 333 6.22 0.95 21.43
CA TYR A 333 4.94 0.74 20.77
C TYR A 333 3.76 1.03 21.70
N LEU A 334 2.79 1.78 21.18
CA LEU A 334 1.47 1.95 21.78
C LEU A 334 0.62 0.76 21.32
N MET A 335 0.42 -0.22 22.20
CA MET A 335 -0.23 -1.50 21.84
C MET A 335 -1.68 -1.59 22.32
N ASP A 336 -2.14 -0.69 23.19
CA ASP A 336 -3.47 -0.76 23.80
C ASP A 336 -4.59 -0.73 22.75
N TYR A 337 -4.39 0.00 21.64
CA TYR A 337 -5.37 0.06 20.54
C TYR A 337 -5.60 -1.28 19.82
N LEU A 338 -4.69 -2.24 19.96
CA LEU A 338 -4.82 -3.60 19.42
C LEU A 338 -5.62 -4.51 20.36
N ARG A 339 -5.82 -4.09 21.61
CA ARG A 339 -6.62 -4.82 22.61
C ARG A 339 -8.04 -4.27 22.70
N GLU A 340 -8.16 -2.96 22.64
CA GLU A 340 -9.43 -2.25 22.77
C GLU A 340 -9.39 -0.95 21.95
N SER A 341 -10.49 -0.64 21.26
CA SER A 341 -10.61 0.59 20.47
C SER A 341 -11.70 1.48 21.04
N PHE A 342 -11.33 2.67 21.49
CA PHE A 342 -12.28 3.70 21.94
C PHE A 342 -12.85 4.54 20.79
N TYR A 343 -12.47 4.25 19.55
CA TYR A 343 -13.02 4.89 18.36
C TYR A 343 -14.17 4.05 17.78
N PRO A 344 -15.19 4.69 17.16
CA PRO A 344 -16.29 3.97 16.53
C PRO A 344 -15.78 2.90 15.55
N GLN A 345 -16.32 1.68 15.64
CA GLN A 345 -15.94 0.57 14.73
C GLN A 345 -16.25 0.89 13.26
N THR A 346 -17.26 1.74 13.02
CA THR A 346 -17.62 2.21 11.68
C THR A 346 -17.53 3.73 11.62
N LEU A 347 -16.62 4.21 10.79
CA LEU A 347 -16.65 5.59 10.30
C LEU A 347 -17.86 5.74 9.37
N ALA A 348 -18.61 6.84 9.50
CA ALA A 348 -19.83 7.06 8.73
C ALA A 348 -19.53 7.07 7.22
N VAL A 349 -18.38 7.64 6.82
CA VAL A 349 -17.92 7.71 5.43
C VAL A 349 -16.40 7.47 5.35
N SER A 350 -15.92 6.23 5.54
CA SER A 350 -14.51 5.91 5.27
C SER A 350 -14.17 5.85 3.76
N ALA A 351 -13.02 6.41 3.37
CA ALA A 351 -12.46 6.23 2.02
C ALA A 351 -11.93 4.81 1.76
N PHE A 352 -11.68 4.04 2.83
CA PHE A 352 -11.24 2.65 2.76
C PHE A 352 -12.35 1.70 3.16
N ASP A 353 -12.35 0.51 2.58
CA ASP A 353 -13.09 -0.62 3.14
C ASP A 353 -12.55 -0.90 4.55
N PRO A 354 -13.40 -0.98 5.59
CA PRO A 354 -12.98 -1.34 6.95
C PRO A 354 -12.06 -2.57 7.01
N LYS A 355 -12.27 -3.54 6.11
CA LYS A 355 -11.45 -4.75 5.96
C LYS A 355 -9.97 -4.48 5.66
N VAL A 356 -9.69 -3.37 4.98
CA VAL A 356 -8.33 -2.94 4.65
C VAL A 356 -7.58 -2.49 5.91
N ASN A 357 -8.28 -1.79 6.81
CA ASN A 357 -7.68 -1.34 8.08
C ASN A 357 -7.43 -2.51 9.04
N GLU A 358 -8.30 -3.53 9.03
CA GLU A 358 -8.05 -4.79 9.78
C GLU A 358 -6.77 -5.49 9.30
N GLY A 359 -6.56 -5.54 7.97
CA GLY A 359 -5.38 -6.16 7.38
C GLY A 359 -4.05 -5.53 7.81
N LEU A 360 -4.03 -4.23 8.15
CA LEU A 360 -2.81 -3.55 8.58
C LEU A 360 -2.30 -4.08 9.93
N ASN A 361 -3.21 -4.38 10.86
CA ASN A 361 -2.82 -4.91 12.18
C ASN A 361 -2.24 -6.33 12.08
N LEU A 362 -2.61 -7.12 11.07
CA LEU A 362 -2.02 -8.45 10.88
C LEU A 362 -0.50 -8.42 10.69
N TYR A 363 0.09 -7.30 10.24
CA TYR A 363 1.54 -7.18 10.12
C TYR A 363 2.29 -7.22 11.47
N TYR A 364 1.61 -7.02 12.61
CA TYR A 364 2.23 -7.26 13.92
C TYR A 364 2.62 -8.73 14.13
N VAL A 365 1.90 -9.67 13.50
CA VAL A 365 2.16 -11.11 13.66
C VAL A 365 3.53 -11.49 13.09
N PRO A 366 3.84 -11.28 11.78
CA PRO A 366 5.17 -11.56 11.26
C PRO A 366 6.24 -10.63 11.85
N ALA A 367 5.89 -9.39 12.24
CA ALA A 367 6.84 -8.45 12.85
C ALA A 367 7.35 -8.91 14.23
N LEU A 368 6.49 -9.52 15.06
CA LEU A 368 6.80 -9.85 16.46
C LEU A 368 6.93 -11.34 16.74
N LYS A 369 6.74 -12.22 15.75
CA LYS A 369 6.85 -13.68 15.93
C LYS A 369 8.19 -14.11 16.54
N ALA A 370 9.31 -13.54 16.09
CA ALA A 370 10.63 -13.88 16.61
C ALA A 370 10.78 -13.51 18.10
N LEU A 371 10.19 -12.38 18.51
CA LEU A 371 10.18 -11.94 19.91
C LEU A 371 9.30 -12.84 20.78
N LEU A 372 8.14 -13.27 20.26
CA LEU A 372 7.29 -14.23 20.98
C LEU A 372 8.04 -15.55 21.25
N GLN A 373 8.74 -16.07 20.24
CA GLN A 373 9.55 -17.27 20.39
C GLN A 373 10.67 -17.07 21.42
N PHE A 374 11.33 -15.92 21.39
CA PHE A 374 12.36 -15.58 22.37
C PHE A 374 11.82 -15.59 23.81
N TYR A 375 10.65 -14.99 24.08
CA TYR A 375 10.06 -15.02 25.42
C TYR A 375 9.68 -16.43 25.86
N LYS A 376 9.22 -17.28 24.93
CA LYS A 376 8.94 -18.70 25.19
C LYS A 376 10.20 -19.46 25.59
N GLU A 377 11.29 -19.27 24.84
CA GLU A 377 12.57 -19.96 25.06
C GLU A 377 13.34 -19.46 26.29
N SER A 378 13.15 -18.18 26.64
CA SER A 378 13.76 -17.56 27.83
C SER A 378 12.93 -17.70 29.10
N GLU A 379 11.79 -18.41 29.04
CA GLU A 379 10.85 -18.61 30.16
C GLU A 379 10.30 -17.29 30.74
N ASP A 380 10.26 -16.22 29.95
CA ASP A 380 9.61 -14.96 30.31
C ASP A 380 8.10 -15.04 30.09
N HIS A 381 7.43 -15.77 30.98
CA HIS A 381 5.98 -16.03 30.90
C HIS A 381 5.15 -14.75 30.83
N ASN A 382 5.54 -13.70 31.56
CA ASN A 382 4.79 -12.44 31.60
C ASN A 382 4.77 -11.75 30.23
N HIS A 383 5.95 -11.61 29.60
CA HIS A 383 6.02 -10.98 28.28
C HIS A 383 5.48 -11.89 27.17
N TYR A 384 5.67 -13.21 27.30
CA TYR A 384 5.07 -14.20 26.41
C TYR A 384 3.54 -14.08 26.40
N ASP A 385 2.89 -14.18 27.55
CA ASP A 385 1.42 -14.14 27.66
C ASP A 385 0.87 -12.79 27.16
N LYS A 386 1.56 -11.69 27.51
CA LYS A 386 1.20 -10.34 27.06
C LYS A 386 1.20 -10.22 25.54
N LEU A 387 2.29 -10.67 24.89
CA LEU A 387 2.45 -10.58 23.44
C LEU A 387 1.54 -11.58 22.73
N TYR A 388 1.47 -12.82 23.22
CA TYR A 388 0.59 -13.86 22.68
C TYR A 388 -0.87 -13.40 22.65
N SER A 389 -1.36 -12.85 23.76
CA SER A 389 -2.73 -12.32 23.83
C SER A 389 -2.99 -11.22 22.81
N ILE A 390 -2.04 -10.29 22.61
CA ILE A 390 -2.20 -9.22 21.61
C ILE A 390 -2.25 -9.81 20.21
N LEU A 391 -1.29 -10.67 19.84
CA LEU A 391 -1.23 -11.24 18.51
C LEU A 391 -2.45 -12.11 18.21
N ARG A 392 -2.95 -12.84 19.22
CA ARG A 392 -4.19 -13.61 19.10
C ARG A 392 -5.40 -12.72 18.84
N THR A 393 -5.59 -11.64 19.61
CA THR A 393 -6.67 -10.66 19.38
C THR A 393 -6.60 -10.09 17.96
N VAL A 394 -5.42 -9.67 17.52
CA VAL A 394 -5.20 -9.17 16.15
C VAL A 394 -5.65 -10.18 15.09
N ILE A 395 -5.36 -11.46 15.28
CA ILE A 395 -5.75 -12.51 14.32
C ILE A 395 -7.26 -12.76 14.37
N ASP A 396 -7.85 -12.83 15.56
CA ASP A 396 -9.28 -13.08 15.76
C ASP A 396 -10.14 -11.94 15.19
N ASP A 397 -9.66 -10.70 15.28
CA ASP A 397 -10.34 -9.50 14.78
C ASP A 397 -10.18 -9.27 13.27
N ALA A 398 -9.27 -9.99 12.60
CA ALA A 398 -9.09 -9.92 11.14
C ALA A 398 -10.22 -10.67 10.39
N LYS A 399 -11.46 -10.21 10.56
CA LYS A 399 -12.68 -10.81 10.00
C LYS A 399 -12.72 -10.75 8.47
N SER A 400 -12.05 -9.76 7.91
CA SER A 400 -11.76 -9.61 6.48
C SER A 400 -11.00 -10.76 5.84
N CYS A 401 -10.12 -11.43 6.59
CA CYS A 401 -9.37 -12.58 6.11
C CYS A 401 -10.25 -13.85 6.10
N THR A 402 -9.90 -14.81 5.26
CA THR A 402 -10.59 -16.11 5.29
C THR A 402 -10.23 -16.86 6.58
N LYS A 403 -11.07 -17.82 6.95
CA LYS A 403 -10.83 -18.66 8.13
C LYS A 403 -9.48 -19.39 8.02
N GLU A 404 -9.15 -19.87 6.83
CA GLU A 404 -7.90 -20.58 6.55
C GLU A 404 -6.68 -19.68 6.77
N VAL A 405 -6.75 -18.40 6.37
CA VAL A 405 -5.68 -17.43 6.61
C VAL A 405 -5.50 -17.16 8.10
N ARG A 406 -6.60 -16.96 8.84
CA ARG A 406 -6.52 -16.78 10.30
C ARG A 406 -5.92 -18.01 10.99
N GLU A 407 -6.30 -19.21 10.58
CA GLU A 407 -5.73 -20.46 11.11
C GLU A 407 -4.23 -20.60 10.83
N GLN A 408 -3.74 -20.13 9.68
CA GLN A 408 -2.31 -20.10 9.38
C GLN A 408 -1.54 -19.17 10.33
N TYR A 409 -2.06 -17.97 10.58
CA TYR A 409 -1.46 -17.06 11.55
C TYR A 409 -1.50 -17.62 12.98
N LEU A 410 -2.61 -18.23 13.41
CA LEU A 410 -2.72 -18.88 14.71
C LEU A 410 -1.68 -20.00 14.88
N LYS A 411 -1.51 -20.85 13.86
CA LYS A 411 -0.45 -21.86 13.85
C LYS A 411 0.93 -21.22 14.00
N SER A 412 1.15 -20.08 13.35
CA SER A 412 2.46 -19.41 13.36
C SER A 412 2.87 -18.84 14.71
N ILE A 413 1.92 -18.50 15.60
CA ILE A 413 2.21 -18.00 16.96
C ILE A 413 2.16 -19.10 18.03
N ASN A 414 1.62 -20.27 17.69
CA ASN A 414 1.57 -21.45 18.56
C ASN A 414 2.78 -22.39 18.38
N SER A 415 3.43 -22.35 17.21
CA SER A 415 4.74 -22.99 16.98
C SER A 415 5.79 -22.33 17.86
#